data_AF-A0A2N6QTQ7-F1
#
_entry.id   AF-A0A2N6QTQ7-F1
#
_cell.length_a   1.000
_cell.length_b   1.000
_cell.length_c   1.000
_cell.angle_alpha   90.00
_cell.angle_beta   90.00
_cell.angle_gamma   90.00
#
_symmetry.space_group_name_H-M   'P 1'
#
loop_
_entity.id
_entity.type
_entity.pdbx_description
1 polymer ?
#
loop_
_entity_poly.entity_id
_entity_poly.type
_entity_poly.pdbx_seq_one_letter_code
_entity_poly.pdbx_strand_id
1 'polypeptide(L)'
;MGLIRTLPKNICIAEDSQMASNKMDKLLTSANKGLDVLLALHDDLGEIPTNCEEINLTWLTNKVNAQIESIQNYPLPKATKCEMLKEWASTEQTAKQAIEQVQELYTLPHHPKFEIQDQQIICTNYKEWLERMSTYTADKVFIEHYRLICNVLESIDKLRYYEKKNNIPKRMIDKIQSRITSPEAYLQLTAIGYFTKEPTTDQNCRRFPYIYSYQ
;
A
#
# COMPACT_ATOMS: atom_id res chain seq x y z
N MET A 1 -42.03 -6.23 -3.68
CA MET A 1 -40.91 -6.38 -2.72
C MET A 1 -39.68 -5.81 -3.42
N GLY A 2 -39.12 -4.71 -2.90
CA GLY A 2 -37.94 -4.06 -3.50
C GLY A 2 -36.67 -4.85 -3.24
N LEU A 3 -35.71 -4.78 -4.16
CA LEU A 3 -34.47 -5.54 -4.07
C LEU A 3 -33.64 -5.09 -2.86
N ILE A 4 -33.30 -6.03 -1.99
CA ILE A 4 -32.41 -5.89 -0.82
C ILE A 4 -30.94 -5.79 -1.31
N ARG A 5 -30.64 -4.92 -2.27
CA ARG A 5 -29.28 -4.69 -2.74
C ARG A 5 -28.65 -3.61 -1.89
N THR A 6 -27.98 -4.03 -0.82
CA THR A 6 -27.16 -3.16 0.02
C THR A 6 -25.73 -3.15 -0.50
N LEU A 7 -25.12 -1.97 -0.62
CA LEU A 7 -23.69 -1.86 -0.85
C LEU A 7 -22.96 -2.59 0.30
N PRO A 8 -21.96 -3.45 0.01
CA PRO A 8 -21.13 -4.02 1.06
C PRO A 8 -20.50 -2.90 1.89
N LYS A 9 -20.53 -3.05 3.22
CA LYS A 9 -19.93 -2.06 4.12
C LYS A 9 -18.42 -1.93 3.89
N ASN A 10 -17.78 -3.06 3.60
CA ASN A 10 -16.37 -3.18 3.32
C ASN A 10 -16.17 -3.83 1.96
N ILE A 11 -15.20 -3.34 1.20
CA ILE A 11 -14.73 -3.97 -0.02
C ILE A 11 -13.23 -4.22 0.10
N CYS A 12 -12.78 -5.37 -0.36
CA CYS A 12 -11.36 -5.67 -0.50
C CYS A 12 -10.98 -5.49 -1.97
N ILE A 13 -9.96 -4.67 -2.26
CA ILE A 13 -9.44 -4.47 -3.61
C ILE A 13 -8.24 -5.41 -3.81
N ALA A 14 -8.39 -6.36 -4.73
CA ALA A 14 -7.38 -7.40 -4.98
C ALA A 14 -6.05 -6.83 -5.48
N GLU A 15 -6.07 -5.77 -6.30
CA GLU A 15 -4.87 -5.10 -6.79
C GLU A 15 -4.06 -4.45 -5.66
N ASP A 16 -4.74 -3.76 -4.73
CA ASP A 16 -4.09 -3.16 -3.56
C ASP A 16 -3.52 -4.23 -2.62
N SER A 17 -4.23 -5.35 -2.45
CA SER A 17 -3.71 -6.52 -1.75
C SER A 17 -2.43 -7.05 -2.41
N GLN A 18 -2.40 -7.18 -3.74
CA GLN A 18 -1.20 -7.65 -4.44
C GLN A 18 -0.03 -6.67 -4.33
N MET A 19 -0.30 -5.36 -4.44
CA MET A 19 0.73 -4.33 -4.28
C MET A 19 1.30 -4.32 -2.85
N ALA A 20 0.45 -4.45 -1.84
CA ALA A 20 0.86 -4.54 -0.45
C ALA A 20 1.69 -5.80 -0.17
N SER A 21 1.28 -6.95 -0.71
CA SER A 21 2.05 -8.21 -0.67
C SER A 21 3.45 -8.02 -1.24
N ASN A 22 3.54 -7.53 -2.49
CA ASN A 22 4.81 -7.32 -3.17
C ASN A 22 5.73 -6.34 -2.41
N LYS A 23 5.15 -5.32 -1.76
CA LYS A 23 5.90 -4.36 -0.94
C LYS A 23 6.47 -5.04 0.30
N MET A 24 5.66 -5.83 1.01
CA MET A 24 6.09 -6.57 2.19
C MET A 24 7.20 -7.58 1.83
N ASP A 25 7.05 -8.32 0.74
CA ASP A 25 8.05 -9.32 0.32
C ASP A 25 9.42 -8.67 0.02
N LYS A 26 9.41 -7.50 -0.63
CA LYS A 26 10.64 -6.73 -0.88
C LYS A 26 11.30 -6.26 0.41
N LEU A 27 10.52 -5.76 1.35
CA LEU A 27 11.03 -5.27 2.63
C LEU A 27 11.56 -6.42 3.50
N LEU A 28 10.84 -7.55 3.58
CA LEU A 28 11.32 -8.74 4.27
C LEU A 28 12.60 -9.28 3.64
N THR A 29 12.71 -9.26 2.31
CA THR A 29 13.96 -9.65 1.62
C THR A 29 15.12 -8.72 1.98
N SER A 30 14.87 -7.40 2.03
CA SER A 30 15.87 -6.40 2.42
C SER A 30 16.31 -6.59 3.86
N ALA A 31 15.34 -6.70 4.78
CA ALA A 31 15.58 -6.86 6.20
C ALA A 31 16.31 -8.17 6.53
N ASN A 32 15.96 -9.28 5.87
CA ASN A 32 16.68 -10.55 6.05
C ASN A 32 18.13 -10.47 5.54
N LYS A 33 18.41 -9.75 4.45
CA LYS A 33 19.81 -9.47 4.06
C LYS A 33 20.55 -8.67 5.13
N GLY A 34 19.89 -7.68 5.72
CA GLY A 34 20.45 -6.92 6.84
C GLY A 34 20.74 -7.83 8.04
N LEU A 35 19.80 -8.70 8.40
CA LEU A 35 20.00 -9.68 9.48
C LEU A 35 21.15 -10.65 9.17
N ASP A 36 21.24 -11.18 7.96
CA ASP A 36 22.33 -12.07 7.54
C ASP A 36 23.70 -11.39 7.68
N VAL A 37 23.80 -10.12 7.30
CA VAL A 37 25.03 -9.32 7.49
C VAL A 37 25.34 -9.14 8.97
N LEU A 38 24.36 -8.84 9.81
CA LEU A 38 24.57 -8.69 11.26
C LEU A 38 24.99 -10.01 11.91
N LEU A 39 24.40 -11.13 11.50
CA LEU A 39 24.77 -12.47 11.96
C LEU A 39 26.20 -12.85 11.52
N ALA A 40 26.62 -12.45 10.32
CA ALA A 40 28.00 -12.63 9.87
C ALA A 40 29.01 -11.80 10.68
N LEU A 41 28.57 -10.70 11.29
CA LEU A 41 29.37 -9.87 12.20
C LEU A 41 29.26 -10.30 13.68
N HIS A 42 28.72 -11.49 13.97
CA HIS A 42 28.52 -11.96 15.34
C HIS A 42 29.83 -12.02 16.16
N ASP A 43 30.93 -12.48 15.55
CA ASP A 43 32.21 -12.58 16.23
C ASP A 43 32.78 -11.21 16.61
N ASP A 44 32.44 -10.17 15.82
CA ASP A 44 32.85 -8.79 16.10
C ASP A 44 31.90 -8.12 17.10
N LEU A 45 30.60 -8.10 16.81
CA LEU A 45 29.58 -7.36 17.59
C LEU A 45 29.09 -8.10 18.84
N GLY A 46 29.41 -9.39 18.95
CA GLY A 46 28.89 -10.31 19.96
C GLY A 46 27.43 -10.68 19.71
N GLU A 47 26.71 -10.98 20.79
CA GLU A 47 25.31 -11.42 20.71
C GLU A 47 24.41 -10.36 20.04
N ILE A 48 23.78 -10.80 18.94
CA ILE A 48 22.83 -10.02 18.15
C ILE A 48 21.44 -10.16 18.82
N PRO A 49 20.66 -9.07 18.98
CA PRO A 49 19.35 -9.14 19.60
C PRO A 49 18.42 -10.11 18.90
N THR A 50 17.70 -10.92 19.68
CA THR A 50 16.68 -11.84 19.17
C THR A 50 15.35 -11.15 18.86
N ASN A 51 15.16 -9.94 19.41
CA ASN A 51 14.01 -9.09 19.12
C ASN A 51 14.34 -8.12 17.98
N CYS A 52 13.53 -8.13 16.93
CA CYS A 52 13.74 -7.28 15.75
C CYS A 52 13.69 -5.78 16.08
N GLU A 53 12.95 -5.36 17.12
CA GLU A 53 12.86 -3.95 17.53
C GLU A 53 14.15 -3.45 18.20
N GLU A 54 14.91 -4.36 18.80
CA GLU A 54 16.16 -4.07 19.50
C GLU A 54 17.35 -3.95 18.53
N ILE A 55 17.19 -4.42 17.30
CA ILE A 55 18.15 -4.21 16.21
C ILE A 55 18.02 -2.75 15.73
N ASN A 56 18.73 -1.86 16.42
CA ASN A 56 18.69 -0.42 16.18
C ASN A 56 20.06 0.25 16.41
N LEU A 57 20.17 1.52 15.98
CA LEU A 57 21.42 2.28 16.08
C LEU A 57 21.88 2.50 17.53
N THR A 58 20.96 2.52 18.50
CA THR A 58 21.29 2.66 19.92
C THR A 58 22.03 1.42 20.43
N TRP A 59 21.54 0.23 20.10
CA TRP A 59 22.23 -1.03 20.41
C TRP A 59 23.64 -1.06 19.79
N LEU A 60 23.77 -0.72 18.51
CA LEU A 60 25.08 -0.68 17.83
C LEU A 60 26.04 0.31 18.49
N THR A 61 25.56 1.51 18.82
CA THR A 61 26.38 2.54 19.47
C THR A 61 26.94 2.05 20.81
N ASN A 62 26.11 1.35 21.61
CA ASN A 62 26.56 0.79 22.88
C ASN A 62 27.66 -0.28 22.68
N LYS A 63 27.53 -1.14 21.66
CA LYS A 63 28.54 -2.16 21.31
C LYS A 63 29.85 -1.54 20.86
N VAL A 64 29.78 -0.56 19.95
CA VAL A 64 30.95 0.14 19.43
C VAL A 64 31.69 0.88 20.55
N ASN A 65 30.97 1.61 21.41
CA ASN A 65 31.60 2.33 22.52
C ASN A 65 32.34 1.40 23.49
N ALA A 66 31.72 0.29 23.89
CA ALA A 66 32.33 -0.70 24.77
C ALA A 66 33.64 -1.26 24.17
N GLN A 67 33.65 -1.50 22.86
CA GLN A 67 34.84 -2.00 22.18
C GLN A 67 35.94 -0.95 22.04
N ILE A 68 35.59 0.29 21.70
CA ILE A 68 36.56 1.40 21.63
C ILE A 68 37.25 1.57 22.99
N GLU A 69 36.49 1.54 24.08
CA GLU A 69 37.04 1.60 25.44
C GLU A 69 37.98 0.41 25.73
N SER A 70 37.61 -0.80 25.33
CA SER A 70 38.45 -2.00 25.45
C SER A 70 39.79 -1.84 24.73
N ILE A 71 39.78 -1.43 23.46
CA ILE A 71 41.00 -1.21 22.65
C ILE A 71 41.88 -0.11 23.27
N GLN A 72 41.27 0.97 23.77
CA GLN A 72 42.00 2.07 24.39
C GLN A 72 42.70 1.65 25.69
N ASN A 73 42.05 0.80 26.50
CA ASN A 73 42.57 0.36 27.80
C ASN A 73 43.55 -0.81 27.71
N TYR A 74 43.54 -1.58 26.62
CA TYR A 74 44.42 -2.73 26.45
C TYR A 74 45.89 -2.28 26.20
N PRO A 75 46.92 -2.95 26.76
CA PRO A 75 48.32 -2.51 26.67
C PRO A 75 48.98 -2.86 25.33
N LEU A 76 48.42 -2.34 24.22
CA LEU A 76 48.95 -2.50 22.86
C LEU A 76 49.73 -1.26 22.39
N PRO A 77 50.66 -1.43 21.44
CA PRO A 77 51.31 -0.32 20.75
C PRO A 77 50.29 0.61 20.06
N LYS A 78 50.59 1.92 20.01
CA LYS A 78 49.71 2.93 19.39
C LYS A 78 49.36 2.61 17.94
N ALA A 79 50.31 2.11 17.16
CA ALA A 79 50.08 1.77 15.75
C ALA A 79 49.02 0.67 15.60
N THR A 80 49.14 -0.40 16.39
CA THR A 80 48.17 -1.51 16.42
C THR A 80 46.79 -1.05 16.87
N LYS A 81 46.70 -0.17 17.89
CA LYS A 81 45.42 0.43 18.30
C LYS A 81 44.75 1.20 17.15
N CYS A 82 45.52 1.99 16.41
CA CYS A 82 45.00 2.76 15.27
C CYS A 82 44.49 1.87 14.14
N GLU A 83 45.15 0.73 13.88
CA GLU A 83 44.69 -0.24 12.88
C GLU A 83 43.38 -0.91 13.30
N MET A 84 43.31 -1.40 14.55
CA MET A 84 42.08 -2.01 15.08
C MET A 84 40.90 -1.01 15.07
N LEU A 85 41.11 0.25 15.43
CA LEU A 85 40.06 1.28 15.36
C LEU A 85 39.56 1.54 13.94
N LYS A 86 40.41 1.38 12.91
CA LYS A 86 39.99 1.50 11.51
C LYS A 86 39.14 0.31 11.06
N GLU A 87 39.54 -0.91 11.41
CA GLU A 87 38.77 -2.13 11.14
C GLU A 87 37.38 -2.05 11.80
N TRP A 88 37.34 -1.56 13.04
CA TRP A 88 36.09 -1.32 13.77
C TRP A 88 35.20 -0.25 13.15
N ALA A 89 35.77 0.84 12.64
CA ALA A 89 34.99 1.84 11.90
C ALA A 89 34.35 1.26 10.62
N SER A 90 35.04 0.35 9.92
CA SER A 90 34.49 -0.36 8.76
C SER A 90 33.33 -1.29 9.16
N THR A 91 33.50 -1.99 10.29
CA THR A 91 32.47 -2.88 10.85
C THR A 91 31.24 -2.10 11.29
N GLU A 92 31.42 -0.97 11.99
CA GLU A 92 30.33 -0.07 12.38
C GLU A 92 29.55 0.43 11.16
N GLN A 93 30.24 0.85 10.09
CA GLN A 93 29.56 1.32 8.88
C GLN A 93 28.74 0.23 8.21
N THR A 94 29.27 -0.99 8.14
CA THR A 94 28.57 -2.16 7.58
C THR A 94 27.34 -2.51 8.41
N ALA A 95 27.49 -2.52 9.74
CA ALA A 95 26.39 -2.77 10.67
C ALA A 95 25.30 -1.70 10.60
N LYS A 96 25.66 -0.41 10.44
CA LYS A 96 24.68 0.68 10.27
C LYS A 96 23.80 0.45 9.03
N GLN A 97 24.39 0.12 7.90
CA GLN A 97 23.65 -0.15 6.67
C GLN A 97 22.71 -1.35 6.82
N ALA A 98 23.17 -2.40 7.51
CA ALA A 98 22.36 -3.58 7.80
C ALA A 98 21.19 -3.28 8.74
N ILE A 99 21.41 -2.44 9.77
CA ILE A 99 20.35 -1.99 10.68
C ILE A 99 19.32 -1.15 9.93
N GLU A 100 19.73 -0.25 9.03
CA GLU A 100 18.81 0.54 8.22
C GLU A 100 17.86 -0.37 7.42
N GLN A 101 18.38 -1.42 6.79
CA GLN A 101 17.57 -2.41 6.06
C GLN A 101 16.53 -3.12 6.96
N VAL A 102 16.90 -3.44 8.21
CA VAL A 102 15.97 -4.04 9.17
C VAL A 102 14.93 -3.01 9.65
N GLN A 103 15.36 -1.77 9.90
CA GLN A 103 14.49 -0.71 10.41
C GLN A 103 13.48 -0.19 9.38
N GLU A 104 13.75 -0.35 8.08
CA GLU A 104 12.79 -0.04 7.01
C GLU A 104 11.42 -0.74 7.22
N LEU A 105 11.40 -1.90 7.87
CA LEU A 105 10.16 -2.62 8.21
C LEU A 105 9.17 -1.78 9.03
N TYR A 106 9.68 -0.92 9.91
CA TYR A 106 8.87 -0.08 10.80
C TYR A 106 8.31 1.19 10.13
N THR A 107 8.62 1.41 8.85
CA THR A 107 8.02 2.48 8.04
C THR A 107 6.63 2.11 7.51
N LEU A 108 6.22 0.84 7.65
CA LEU A 108 4.94 0.35 7.14
C LEU A 108 3.74 0.86 7.96
N PRO A 109 2.65 1.28 7.30
CA PRO A 109 1.43 1.69 7.98
C PRO A 109 0.75 0.49 8.65
N HIS A 110 -0.13 0.79 9.62
CA HIS A 110 -0.89 -0.21 10.38
C HIS A 110 -0.06 -1.19 11.22
N HIS A 111 1.22 -0.89 11.43
CA HIS A 111 2.14 -1.55 12.36
C HIS A 111 2.12 -3.09 12.27
N PRO A 112 2.68 -3.66 11.18
CA PRO A 112 2.93 -5.09 11.11
C PRO A 112 3.86 -5.54 12.24
N LYS A 113 3.67 -6.77 12.70
CA LYS A 113 4.45 -7.40 13.77
C LYS A 113 5.50 -8.28 13.15
N PHE A 114 6.74 -8.13 13.60
CA PHE A 114 7.89 -8.89 13.10
C PHE A 114 8.54 -9.69 14.22
N GLU A 115 8.91 -10.92 13.92
CA GLU A 115 9.63 -11.80 14.84
C GLU A 115 10.78 -12.47 14.08
N ILE A 116 11.85 -12.79 14.81
CA ILE A 116 12.95 -13.59 14.27
C ILE A 116 12.68 -15.06 14.58
N GLN A 117 12.50 -15.87 13.55
CA GLN A 117 12.31 -17.33 13.64
C GLN A 117 13.29 -18.00 12.69
N ASP A 118 14.02 -19.00 13.16
CA ASP A 118 15.02 -19.73 12.37
C ASP A 118 16.01 -18.80 11.64
N GLN A 119 16.49 -17.76 12.34
CA GLN A 119 17.39 -16.72 11.81
C GLN A 119 16.80 -15.88 10.68
N GLN A 120 15.48 -15.88 10.50
CA GLN A 120 14.78 -15.06 9.53
C GLN A 120 13.74 -14.17 10.18
N ILE A 121 13.64 -12.93 9.71
CA ILE A 121 12.57 -12.01 10.07
C ILE A 121 11.32 -12.41 9.30
N ILE A 122 10.25 -12.71 10.04
CA ILE A 122 8.93 -13.01 9.50
C ILE A 122 7.89 -12.00 10.01
N CYS A 123 6.84 -11.78 9.22
CA CYS A 123 5.68 -11.00 9.64
C CYS A 123 4.60 -11.92 10.23
N THR A 124 4.37 -11.87 11.54
CA THR A 124 3.47 -12.81 12.22
C THR A 124 1.99 -12.51 12.02
N ASN A 125 1.63 -11.24 11.79
CA ASN A 125 0.27 -10.81 11.49
C ASN A 125 0.06 -10.43 10.02
N TYR A 126 0.82 -11.05 9.10
CA TYR A 126 0.82 -10.73 7.68
C TYR A 126 -0.59 -10.66 7.06
N LYS A 127 -1.44 -11.66 7.35
CA LYS A 127 -2.81 -11.73 6.80
C LYS A 127 -3.68 -10.55 7.27
N GLU A 128 -3.62 -10.23 8.55
CA GLU A 128 -4.38 -9.10 9.12
C GLU A 128 -3.89 -7.76 8.58
N TRP A 129 -2.57 -7.61 8.44
CA TRP A 129 -1.97 -6.41 7.86
C TRP A 129 -2.40 -6.24 6.40
N LEU A 130 -2.36 -7.32 5.61
CA LEU A 130 -2.77 -7.33 4.22
C LEU A 130 -4.27 -6.98 4.05
N GLU A 131 -5.12 -7.52 4.91
CA GLU A 131 -6.55 -7.20 4.94
C GLU A 131 -6.75 -5.71 5.22
N ARG A 132 -6.03 -5.12 6.18
CA ARG A 132 -6.13 -3.68 6.46
C ARG A 132 -5.65 -2.79 5.32
N MET A 133 -4.60 -3.21 4.61
CA MET A 133 -4.06 -2.47 3.46
C MET A 133 -4.99 -2.48 2.25
N SER A 134 -5.86 -3.48 2.13
CA SER A 134 -6.71 -3.70 0.96
C SER A 134 -8.19 -3.48 1.23
N THR A 135 -8.59 -3.27 2.49
CA THR A 135 -9.99 -3.09 2.89
C THR A 135 -10.37 -1.63 2.97
N TYR A 136 -11.39 -1.27 2.20
CA TYR A 136 -11.98 0.06 2.20
C TYR A 136 -13.37 0.00 2.82
N THR A 137 -13.67 0.94 3.69
CA THR A 137 -15.02 1.12 4.24
C THR A 137 -15.77 2.13 3.37
N ALA A 138 -16.95 1.77 2.89
CA ALA A 138 -17.77 2.69 2.11
C ALA A 138 -18.33 3.79 3.02
N ASP A 139 -18.12 5.06 2.63
CA ASP A 139 -18.75 6.19 3.31
C ASP A 139 -20.28 6.16 3.13
N LYS A 140 -21.00 6.67 4.13
CA LYS A 140 -22.46 6.80 4.14
C LYS A 140 -22.99 7.47 2.88
N VAL A 141 -22.29 8.48 2.36
CA VAL A 141 -22.67 9.20 1.15
C VAL A 141 -22.72 8.26 -0.07
N PHE A 142 -21.73 7.38 -0.23
CA PHE A 142 -21.69 6.41 -1.32
C PHE A 142 -22.71 5.29 -1.16
N ILE A 143 -23.00 4.89 0.08
CA ILE A 143 -24.07 3.93 0.38
C ILE A 143 -25.43 4.49 -0.08
N GLU A 144 -25.72 5.76 0.21
CA GLU A 144 -26.97 6.41 -0.22
C GLU A 144 -27.03 6.62 -1.75
N HIS A 145 -25.93 7.03 -2.37
CA HIS A 145 -25.86 7.10 -3.84
C HIS A 145 -26.13 5.74 -4.50
N TYR A 146 -25.54 4.66 -3.98
CA TYR A 146 -25.79 3.31 -4.50
C TYR A 146 -27.26 2.90 -4.34
N ARG A 147 -27.89 3.22 -3.20
CA ARG A 147 -29.32 2.99 -2.97
C ARG A 147 -30.19 3.74 -3.99
N LEU A 148 -29.89 5.00 -4.25
CA LEU A 148 -30.61 5.81 -5.25
C LEU A 148 -30.50 5.18 -6.65
N ILE A 149 -29.32 4.74 -7.07
CA ILE A 149 -29.12 4.05 -8.35
C ILE A 149 -29.96 2.77 -8.42
N CYS A 150 -29.92 1.95 -7.36
CA CYS A 150 -30.72 0.72 -7.31
C CYS A 150 -32.23 1.00 -7.44
N ASN A 151 -32.73 2.06 -6.81
CA ASN A 151 -34.12 2.48 -6.91
C ASN A 151 -34.49 2.93 -8.34
N VAL A 152 -33.60 3.65 -9.03
CA VAL A 152 -33.80 4.06 -10.43
C VAL A 152 -33.84 2.84 -11.35
N LEU A 153 -32.89 1.90 -11.19
CA LEU A 153 -32.85 0.66 -11.98
C LEU A 153 -34.12 -0.19 -11.77
N GLU A 154 -34.58 -0.34 -10.52
CA GLU A 154 -35.83 -1.05 -10.23
C GLU A 154 -37.05 -0.36 -10.86
N SER A 155 -37.07 0.98 -10.85
CA SER A 155 -38.14 1.75 -11.48
C SER A 155 -38.15 1.56 -12.99
N ILE A 156 -36.97 1.54 -13.63
CA ILE A 156 -36.82 1.22 -15.05
C ILE A 156 -37.32 -0.20 -15.35
N ASP A 157 -36.96 -1.19 -14.54
CA ASP A 157 -37.41 -2.58 -14.73
C ASP A 157 -38.92 -2.73 -14.58
N LYS A 158 -39.54 -2.05 -13.61
CA LYS A 158 -41.01 -2.01 -13.44
C LYS A 158 -41.70 -1.35 -14.62
N LEU A 159 -41.16 -0.23 -15.11
CA LEU A 159 -41.68 0.45 -16.29
C LEU A 159 -41.58 -0.46 -17.52
N ARG A 160 -40.47 -1.14 -17.73
CA ARG A 160 -40.30 -2.13 -18.82
C ARG A 160 -41.28 -3.28 -18.72
N TYR A 161 -41.53 -3.80 -17.52
CA TYR A 161 -42.55 -4.81 -17.29
C TYR A 161 -43.95 -4.29 -17.68
N TYR A 162 -44.28 -3.06 -17.30
CA TYR A 162 -45.56 -2.44 -17.63
C TYR A 162 -45.71 -2.18 -19.14
N GLU A 163 -44.69 -1.64 -19.81
CA GLU A 163 -44.69 -1.42 -21.25
C GLU A 163 -44.90 -2.73 -22.02
N LYS A 164 -44.19 -3.80 -21.61
CA LYS A 164 -44.34 -5.14 -22.20
C LYS A 164 -45.75 -5.70 -21.98
N LYS A 165 -46.33 -5.52 -20.79
CA LYS A 165 -47.68 -6.03 -20.48
C LYS A 165 -48.78 -5.31 -21.26
N ASN A 166 -48.58 -4.04 -21.62
CA ASN A 166 -49.59 -3.19 -22.27
C ASN A 166 -49.29 -2.88 -23.75
N ASN A 167 -48.32 -3.56 -24.38
CA ASN A 167 -47.90 -3.33 -25.77
C ASN A 167 -47.50 -1.87 -26.08
N ILE A 168 -46.89 -1.17 -25.12
CA ILE A 168 -46.46 0.22 -25.29
C ILE A 168 -45.07 0.26 -25.93
N PRO A 169 -44.81 1.09 -26.97
CA PRO A 169 -43.50 1.19 -27.62
C PRO A 169 -42.40 1.76 -26.71
N LYS A 170 -41.24 1.10 -26.64
CA LYS A 170 -40.11 1.34 -25.71
C LYS A 170 -39.30 2.66 -25.87
N ARG A 171 -39.75 3.61 -26.69
CA ARG A 171 -38.90 4.70 -27.24
C ARG A 171 -38.29 5.66 -26.21
N MET A 172 -38.86 5.79 -25.01
CA MET A 172 -38.43 6.80 -24.02
C MET A 172 -37.40 6.27 -23.03
N ILE A 173 -37.50 5.00 -22.62
CA ILE A 173 -36.64 4.40 -21.59
C ILE A 173 -35.24 4.09 -22.14
N ASP A 174 -35.15 3.64 -23.39
CA ASP A 174 -33.86 3.30 -24.01
C ASP A 174 -32.96 4.55 -24.18
N LYS A 175 -33.55 5.75 -24.35
CA LYS A 175 -32.83 7.04 -24.36
C LYS A 175 -32.29 7.45 -22.98
N ILE A 176 -32.91 6.99 -21.90
CA ILE A 176 -32.47 7.27 -20.53
C ILE A 176 -31.33 6.30 -20.16
N GLN A 177 -31.48 5.02 -20.52
CA GLN A 177 -30.48 3.99 -20.23
C GLN A 177 -29.16 4.18 -21.02
N SER A 178 -29.21 4.70 -22.25
CA SER A 178 -28.01 4.91 -23.09
C SER A 178 -27.04 6.00 -22.56
N ARG A 179 -27.39 6.73 -21.49
CA ARG A 179 -26.55 7.79 -20.91
C ARG A 179 -25.65 7.34 -19.76
N ILE A 180 -25.90 6.16 -19.17
CA ILE A 180 -25.09 5.59 -18.10
C ILE A 180 -25.03 4.08 -18.34
N THR A 181 -24.07 3.65 -19.15
CA THR A 181 -24.00 2.27 -19.65
C THR A 181 -23.13 1.34 -18.80
N SER A 182 -22.30 1.85 -17.88
CA SER A 182 -21.58 1.04 -16.89
C SER A 182 -21.06 1.89 -15.71
N PRO A 183 -20.66 1.26 -14.58
CA PRO A 183 -19.94 1.93 -13.49
C PRO A 183 -18.68 2.69 -13.98
N GLU A 184 -17.96 2.15 -14.95
CA GLU A 184 -16.79 2.79 -15.58
C GLU A 184 -17.17 4.02 -16.41
N ALA A 185 -18.29 3.99 -17.14
CA ALA A 185 -18.79 5.14 -17.89
C ALA A 185 -19.23 6.28 -16.97
N TYR A 186 -19.79 5.94 -15.80
CA TYR A 186 -20.11 6.90 -14.74
C TYR A 186 -18.85 7.53 -14.13
N LEU A 187 -17.83 6.71 -13.84
CA LEU A 187 -16.52 7.17 -13.34
C LEU A 187 -15.78 8.06 -14.35
N GLN A 188 -15.85 7.78 -15.65
CA GLN A 188 -15.27 8.64 -16.69
C GLN A 188 -16.00 9.99 -16.79
N LEU A 189 -17.33 10.02 -16.71
CA LEU A 189 -18.10 11.27 -16.72
C LEU A 189 -17.82 12.13 -15.48
N THR A 190 -17.61 11.50 -14.32
CA THR A 190 -17.24 12.22 -13.09
C THR A 190 -15.78 12.66 -13.10
N ALA A 191 -14.86 11.85 -13.62
CA ALA A 191 -13.44 12.22 -13.76
C ALA A 191 -13.20 13.35 -14.78
N ILE A 192 -13.92 13.35 -15.90
CA ILE A 192 -13.87 14.41 -16.92
C ILE A 192 -14.61 15.68 -16.45
N GLY A 193 -15.63 15.55 -15.60
CA GLY A 193 -16.44 16.66 -15.12
C GLY A 193 -15.90 17.41 -13.89
N TYR A 194 -14.98 16.84 -13.10
CA TYR A 194 -14.60 17.39 -11.79
C TYR A 194 -13.12 17.72 -11.57
N PHE A 195 -12.29 17.76 -12.63
CA PHE A 195 -11.00 18.45 -12.56
C PHE A 195 -10.87 19.49 -13.68
N THR A 196 -11.07 20.75 -13.33
CA THR A 196 -10.53 21.87 -14.10
C THR A 196 -9.01 21.85 -13.96
N LYS A 197 -8.30 21.45 -15.02
CA LYS A 197 -7.07 22.18 -15.34
C LYS A 197 -7.55 23.52 -15.89
N GLU A 198 -7.09 24.64 -15.34
CA GLU A 198 -7.50 25.96 -15.83
C GLU A 198 -7.42 25.99 -17.35
N PRO A 199 -8.54 26.20 -18.06
CA PRO A 199 -8.53 26.23 -19.50
C PRO A 199 -7.81 27.51 -19.92
N THR A 200 -6.68 27.36 -20.63
CA THR A 200 -6.13 28.49 -21.39
C THR A 200 -7.14 28.90 -22.45
N THR A 201 -7.16 30.19 -22.78
CA THR A 201 -8.14 30.85 -23.66
C THR A 201 -8.35 30.17 -25.02
N ASP A 202 -7.38 29.38 -25.50
CA ASP A 202 -7.47 28.59 -26.75
C ASP A 202 -8.27 27.29 -26.65
N GLN A 203 -8.49 26.71 -25.46
CA GLN A 203 -9.22 25.45 -25.30
C GLN A 203 -10.74 25.60 -25.38
N ASN A 204 -11.27 26.81 -25.13
CA ASN A 204 -12.69 27.11 -25.31
C ASN A 204 -13.14 27.11 -26.78
N CYS A 205 -12.19 27.12 -27.73
CA CYS A 205 -12.49 27.02 -29.15
C CYS A 205 -12.61 25.57 -29.67
N ARG A 206 -12.26 24.55 -28.87
CA ARG A 206 -12.43 23.13 -29.26
C ARG A 206 -13.80 22.62 -28.86
N ARG A 207 -14.82 23.07 -29.59
CA ARG A 207 -16.03 22.25 -29.79
C ARG A 207 -15.59 20.93 -30.42
N PHE A 208 -15.76 19.81 -29.73
CA PHE A 208 -15.66 18.50 -30.38
C PHE A 208 -16.74 18.43 -31.48
N PRO A 209 -16.36 18.26 -32.76
CA PRO A 209 -17.32 18.14 -33.85
C PRO A 209 -17.86 16.71 -33.83
N TYR A 210 -19.16 16.56 -33.64
CA TYR A 210 -19.83 15.33 -34.09
C TYR A 210 -19.95 15.40 -35.61
N ILE A 211 -19.16 14.58 -36.31
CA ILE A 211 -19.43 14.24 -37.71
C ILE A 211 -20.60 13.26 -37.69
N TYR A 212 -21.76 13.68 -38.21
CA TYR A 212 -22.79 12.75 -38.64
C TYR A 212 -22.31 12.05 -39.90
N SER A 213 -22.29 10.73 -39.91
CA SER A 213 -22.42 9.98 -41.16
C SER A 213 -23.71 9.16 -41.07
N TYR A 214 -24.73 9.62 -41.79
CA TYR A 214 -25.83 8.78 -42.22
C TYR A 214 -25.31 7.86 -43.32
N GLN A 215 -25.49 6.55 -43.14
CA GLN A 215 -25.82 5.61 -44.21
C GLN A 215 -26.93 4.69 -43.68
#